data_AF-A0A2A5JGV6-F1
#
_entry.id   AF-A0A2A5JGV6-F1
#
_cell.length_a   1.000
_cell.length_b   1.000
_cell.length_c   1.000
_cell.angle_alpha   90.00
_cell.angle_beta   90.00
_cell.angle_gamma   90.00
#
_symmetry.space_group_name_H-M   'P 1'
#
loop_
_entity.id
_entity.type
_entity.pdbx_description
1 polymer ?
#
loop_
_entity_poly.entity_id
_entity_poly.type
_entity_poly.pdbx_seq_one_letter_code
_entity_poly.pdbx_strand_id
1 'polypeptide(L)'
;MKAGELHHEPPGYRCPFCRFALGEFDEHNSSTDLVARTDHAIARISPKWWPGNPGHVLVSPIEHPRYEDDHLYSRHGEAAYVPPEARAPFGALLRPRFLER
;
A
#
# COMPACT_ATOMS: atom_id res chain seq x y z
N MET A 1 12.34 18.23 -0.31
CA MET A 1 10.91 18.61 -0.33
C MET A 1 10.65 19.38 0.95
N LYS A 2 10.08 20.60 0.92
CA LYS A 2 9.75 21.30 2.16
C LYS A 2 8.60 20.54 2.82
N ALA A 3 8.80 20.09 4.05
CA ALA A 3 7.79 19.48 4.92
C ALA A 3 6.77 20.54 5.38
N GLY A 4 6.09 21.17 4.42
CA GLY A 4 4.99 22.09 4.67
C GLY A 4 3.69 21.30 4.61
N GLU A 5 3.25 20.90 5.80
CA GLU A 5 2.02 20.14 6.13
C GLU A 5 1.76 18.86 5.34
N LEU A 6 1.88 17.72 6.04
CA LEU A 6 1.26 16.47 5.62
C LEU A 6 -0.27 16.64 5.68
N HIS A 7 -0.91 16.78 4.52
CA HIS A 7 -2.36 16.88 4.43
C HIS A 7 -2.96 15.46 4.44
N HIS A 8 -3.98 15.24 5.27
CA HIS A 8 -4.72 13.98 5.38
C HIS A 8 -6.21 14.32 5.42
N GLU A 9 -6.82 14.40 4.24
CA GLU A 9 -8.23 14.75 4.11
C GLU A 9 -9.11 13.54 3.78
N PRO A 10 -10.37 13.54 4.26
CA PRO A 10 -10.99 14.52 5.17
C PRO A 10 -10.49 14.40 6.63
N PRO A 11 -10.71 15.39 7.51
CA PRO A 11 -10.33 15.29 8.93
C PRO A 11 -10.85 14.02 9.60
N GLY A 12 -9.96 13.32 10.30
CA GLY A 12 -10.27 12.01 10.93
C GLY A 12 -10.15 10.80 9.99
N TYR A 13 -9.90 11.01 8.68
CA TYR A 13 -9.59 9.94 7.74
C TYR A 13 -8.24 9.29 8.08
N ARG A 14 -8.27 7.99 8.36
CA ARG A 14 -7.06 7.21 8.53
C ARG A 14 -6.64 6.62 7.18
N CYS A 15 -5.62 7.23 6.58
CA CYS A 15 -5.08 6.80 5.29
C CYS A 15 -4.64 5.32 5.32
N PRO A 16 -5.18 4.46 4.43
CA PRO A 16 -4.83 3.04 4.36
C PRO A 16 -3.34 2.78 4.06
N PHE A 17 -2.66 3.72 3.41
CA PHE A 17 -1.22 3.65 3.17
C PHE A 17 -0.43 3.88 4.47
N CYS A 18 -0.75 4.95 5.21
CA CYS A 18 -0.11 5.26 6.50
C CYS A 18 -0.39 4.20 7.56
N ARG A 19 -1.63 3.70 7.67
CA ARG A 19 -1.97 2.59 8.58
C ARG A 19 -1.11 1.35 8.32
N PHE A 20 -0.99 0.95 7.06
CA PHE A 20 -0.13 -0.17 6.69
C PHE A 20 1.34 0.11 7.01
N ALA A 21 1.83 1.33 6.77
CA ALA A 21 3.17 1.75 7.15
C ALA A 21 3.40 1.76 8.67
N LEU A 22 2.35 1.88 9.48
CA LEU A 22 2.40 1.73 10.94
C LEU A 22 2.23 0.27 11.41
N GLY A 23 2.01 -0.68 10.49
CA GLY A 23 1.74 -2.08 10.84
C GLY A 23 0.31 -2.32 11.34
N GLU A 24 -0.61 -1.40 11.08
CA GLU A 24 -2.04 -1.55 11.36
C GLU A 24 -2.70 -2.26 10.19
N PHE A 25 -3.17 -3.49 10.42
CA PHE A 25 -3.78 -4.32 9.38
C PHE A 25 -5.30 -4.46 9.52
N ASP A 26 -6.01 -4.68 8.41
CA ASP A 26 -7.47 -4.82 8.32
C ASP A 26 -7.89 -5.89 7.29
N GLU A 27 -9.18 -6.02 7.02
CA GLU A 27 -9.73 -6.98 6.03
C GLU A 27 -9.17 -6.81 4.60
N HIS A 28 -8.63 -5.63 4.28
CA HIS A 28 -8.07 -5.34 2.97
C HIS A 28 -6.56 -5.53 2.92
N ASN A 29 -5.85 -5.84 4.00
CA ASN A 29 -4.40 -5.95 3.95
C ASN A 29 -3.84 -6.94 4.98
N SER A 30 -2.58 -7.31 4.87
CA SER A 30 -1.95 -8.28 5.78
C SER A 30 -0.46 -8.00 5.93
N SER A 31 0.13 -8.42 7.05
CA SER A 31 1.58 -8.38 7.24
C SER A 31 2.35 -9.17 6.18
N THR A 32 1.70 -10.17 5.55
CA THR A 32 2.28 -10.94 4.46
C THR A 32 2.39 -10.16 3.15
N ASP A 33 1.67 -9.04 3.01
CA ASP A 33 1.75 -8.17 1.84
C ASP A 33 3.04 -7.33 1.86
N LEU A 34 3.72 -7.17 2.99
CA LEU A 34 4.96 -6.38 3.07
C LEU A 34 6.07 -7.03 2.24
N VAL A 35 6.62 -6.26 1.29
CA VAL A 35 7.74 -6.69 0.44
C VAL A 35 9.05 -6.09 0.91
N ALA A 36 9.07 -4.77 1.14
CA ALA A 36 10.25 -4.05 1.58
C ALA A 36 9.85 -2.79 2.36
N ARG A 37 10.74 -2.33 3.22
CA ARG A 37 10.61 -1.08 3.97
C ARG A 37 11.97 -0.39 4.03
N THR A 38 11.96 0.92 3.86
CA THR A 38 13.10 1.81 4.15
C THR A 38 12.65 2.89 5.14
N ASP A 39 13.54 3.83 5.44
CA ASP A 39 13.22 4.98 6.29
C ASP A 39 12.15 5.90 5.67
N HIS A 40 11.96 5.85 4.35
CA HIS A 40 11.09 6.79 3.63
C HIS A 40 9.98 6.13 2.81
N ALA A 41 10.11 4.85 2.45
CA ALA A 41 9.16 4.17 1.59
C ALA A 41 8.82 2.76 2.06
N ILE A 42 7.64 2.30 1.66
CA ILE A 42 7.16 0.94 1.84
C ILE A 42 6.71 0.38 0.50
N ALA A 43 7.09 -0.87 0.25
CA ALA A 43 6.63 -1.65 -0.89
C ALA A 43 5.75 -2.80 -0.37
N ARG A 44 4.54 -2.94 -0.94
CA ARG A 44 3.57 -3.97 -0.55
C ARG A 44 2.88 -4.59 -1.74
N ILE A 45 2.41 -5.82 -1.61
CA ILE A 45 1.44 -6.39 -2.56
C ILE A 45 0.14 -5.59 -2.47
N SER A 46 -0.36 -5.16 -3.63
CA SER A 46 -1.62 -4.42 -3.71
C SER A 46 -2.78 -5.31 -3.28
N PRO A 47 -3.71 -4.79 -2.46
CA PRO A 47 -4.90 -5.55 -2.06
C PRO A 47 -5.97 -5.62 -3.15
N LYS A 48 -5.90 -4.71 -4.14
CA LYS A 48 -6.76 -4.69 -5.32
C LYS A 48 -5.94 -5.00 -6.55
N TRP A 49 -6.36 -5.95 -7.37
CA TRP A 49 -5.66 -6.30 -8.60
C TRP A 49 -6.37 -5.78 -9.84
N TRP A 50 -5.59 -5.20 -10.75
CA TRP A 50 -6.02 -4.85 -12.08
C TRP A 50 -6.12 -6.13 -12.94
N PRO A 51 -7.10 -6.22 -13.86
CA PRO A 51 -7.14 -7.31 -14.83
C PRO A 51 -5.79 -7.47 -15.55
N GLY A 52 -5.26 -8.69 -15.57
CA GLY A 52 -3.97 -8.99 -16.20
C GLY A 52 -2.72 -8.61 -15.39
N ASN A 53 -2.87 -8.07 -14.17
CA ASN A 53 -1.72 -7.71 -13.33
C ASN A 53 -1.85 -8.23 -11.87
N PRO A 54 -1.84 -9.57 -11.69
CA PRO A 54 -1.88 -10.19 -10.37
C PRO A 54 -0.60 -9.93 -9.59
N GLY A 55 -0.74 -9.66 -8.30
CA GLY A 55 0.40 -9.51 -7.40
C GLY A 55 1.24 -8.25 -7.59
N HIS A 56 0.72 -7.24 -8.30
CA HIS A 56 1.45 -5.99 -8.48
C HIS A 56 1.77 -5.31 -7.15
N VAL A 57 2.93 -4.64 -7.11
CA VAL A 57 3.44 -3.96 -5.93
C VAL A 57 3.01 -2.50 -5.95
N LEU A 58 2.53 -2.02 -4.82
CA LEU A 58 2.39 -0.59 -4.53
C LEU A 58 3.61 -0.13 -3.74
N VAL A 59 4.23 0.95 -4.20
CA VAL A 59 5.29 1.65 -3.48
C VAL A 59 4.77 3.01 -3.06
N SER A 60 4.81 3.29 -1.76
CA SER A 60 4.33 4.55 -1.21
C SER A 60 5.32 5.13 -0.18
N PRO A 61 5.29 6.44 0.07
CA PRO A 61 5.96 7.00 1.24
C PRO A 61 5.43 6.38 2.54
N ILE A 62 6.25 6.38 3.59
CA ILE A 62 5.79 6.03 4.95
C ILE A 62 4.74 7.04 5.44
N GLU A 63 4.98 8.31 5.18
CA GLU A 63 4.05 9.42 5.40
C GLU A 63 3.39 9.79 4.08
N HIS A 64 2.22 9.21 3.80
CA HIS A 64 1.53 9.38 2.51
C HIS A 64 0.66 10.66 2.49
N PRO A 65 1.02 11.70 1.73
CA PRO A 65 0.19 12.90 1.62
C PRO A 65 -1.13 12.61 0.89
N ARG A 66 -2.22 13.26 1.29
CA ARG A 66 -3.53 13.27 0.63
C ARG A 66 -3.98 14.72 0.47
N TYR A 67 -4.61 15.04 -0.64
CA TYR A 67 -5.07 16.40 -0.94
C TYR A 67 -6.54 16.36 -1.33
N GLU A 68 -7.23 17.48 -1.17
CA GLU A 68 -8.55 17.69 -1.77
C GLU A 68 -8.48 17.36 -3.27
N ASP A 69 -9.51 16.67 -3.78
CA ASP A 69 -9.63 16.28 -5.20
C ASP A 69 -8.46 15.46 -5.77
N ASP A 70 -7.72 14.71 -4.95
CA ASP A 70 -6.62 13.86 -5.45
C ASP A 70 -7.06 12.72 -6.39
N HIS A 71 -8.37 12.43 -6.44
CA HIS A 71 -8.99 11.38 -7.26
C HIS A 71 -8.30 10.01 -7.15
N LEU A 72 -7.60 9.73 -6.05
CA LEU A 72 -6.76 8.54 -5.88
C LEU A 72 -7.54 7.23 -6.05
N TYR A 73 -8.84 7.26 -5.75
CA TYR A 73 -9.73 6.12 -5.82
C TYR A 73 -10.72 6.16 -6.99
N SER A 74 -10.58 7.09 -7.93
CA SER A 74 -11.50 7.27 -9.06
C SER A 74 -11.72 6.01 -9.89
N ARG A 75 -10.68 5.21 -10.09
CA ARG A 75 -10.72 3.97 -10.89
C ARG A 75 -10.75 2.70 -10.06
N HIS A 76 -11.05 2.79 -8.76
CA HIS A 76 -11.07 1.60 -7.90
C HIS A 76 -12.11 0.57 -8.34
N GLY A 77 -13.17 0.93 -9.07
CA GLY A 77 -14.16 -0.01 -9.58
C GLY A 77 -13.63 -0.97 -10.65
N GLU A 78 -12.52 -0.64 -11.30
CA GLU A 78 -11.90 -1.46 -12.35
C GLU A 78 -10.95 -2.54 -11.79
N ALA A 79 -10.64 -2.49 -10.50
CA ALA A 79 -9.79 -3.45 -9.80
C ALA A 79 -10.59 -4.21 -8.73
N ALA A 80 -10.30 -5.49 -8.56
CA ALA A 80 -10.97 -6.35 -7.59
C ALA A 80 -10.15 -6.52 -6.32
N TYR A 81 -10.77 -6.47 -5.14
CA TYR A 81 -10.13 -6.94 -3.91
C TYR A 81 -9.84 -8.43 -4.02
N VAL A 82 -8.64 -8.83 -3.60
CA VAL A 82 -8.16 -10.21 -3.67
C VAL A 82 -7.83 -10.68 -2.27
N PRO A 83 -8.22 -11.88 -1.83
CA PRO A 83 -8.05 -12.29 -0.45
C PRO A 83 -6.57 -12.53 -0.08
N PRO A 84 -6.18 -12.38 1.21
CA PRO A 84 -4.78 -12.44 1.63
C PRO A 84 -4.04 -13.71 1.22
N GLU A 85 -4.72 -14.87 1.21
CA GLU A 85 -4.13 -16.15 0.81
C GLU A 85 -3.67 -16.18 -0.65
N ALA A 86 -4.36 -15.45 -1.54
CA ALA A 86 -3.96 -15.34 -2.94
C ALA A 86 -2.82 -14.31 -3.12
N ARG A 87 -2.68 -13.34 -2.21
CA ARG A 87 -1.61 -12.33 -2.24
C ARG A 87 -0.30 -12.83 -1.63
N ALA A 88 -0.39 -13.65 -0.57
CA ALA A 88 0.76 -14.11 0.22
C ALA A 88 1.90 -14.76 -0.59
N PRO A 89 1.65 -15.57 -1.64
CA PRO A 89 2.72 -16.14 -2.46
C PRO A 89 3.61 -15.08 -3.13
N PHE A 90 3.05 -13.95 -3.55
CA PHE A 90 3.81 -12.86 -4.17
C PHE A 90 4.72 -12.17 -3.16
N GLY A 91 4.22 -11.91 -1.95
CA GLY A 91 5.03 -11.37 -0.86
C GLY A 91 6.17 -12.32 -0.45
N ALA A 92 5.89 -13.62 -0.37
CA ALA A 92 6.91 -14.65 -0.10
C ALA A 92 7.99 -14.72 -1.19
N LEU A 93 7.61 -14.59 -2.47
CA LEU A 93 8.54 -14.58 -3.59
C LEU A 93 9.48 -13.37 -3.56
N LEU A 94 8.97 -12.18 -3.22
CA LEU A 94 9.72 -10.92 -3.34
C LEU A 94 10.57 -10.60 -2.10
N ARG A 95 10.08 -10.89 -0.89
CA ARG A 95 10.75 -10.50 0.37
C ARG A 95 12.24 -10.88 0.45
N PRO A 96 12.66 -12.12 0.13
CA PRO A 96 14.08 -12.49 0.23
C PRO A 96 15.00 -11.59 -0.61
N ARG A 97 14.52 -11.14 -1.78
CA ARG A 97 15.31 -10.33 -2.72
C ARG A 97 15.61 -8.91 -2.23
N PHE A 98 14.89 -8.43 -1.22
CA PHE A 98 15.09 -7.11 -0.62
C PHE A 98 15.85 -7.16 0.71
N LEU A 99 16.01 -8.35 1.31
CA LEU A 99 16.82 -8.57 2.51
C LEU A 99 18.29 -8.90 2.18
N GLU A 100 18.56 -9.30 0.93
CA GLU A 100 19.89 -9.67 0.42
C GLU A 100 20.72 -8.46 -0.10
N ARG A 101 20.26 -7.22 0.15
CA ARG A 101 20.93 -5.97 -0.25
C ARG A 101 21.31 -5.15 0.97
#